data_AF-A0A6M2D926-F1
#
_entry.id   AF-A0A6M2D926-F1
#
_cell.length_a   1.000
_cell.length_b   1.000
_cell.length_c   1.000
_cell.angle_alpha   90.00
_cell.angle_beta   90.00
_cell.angle_gamma   90.00
#
_symmetry.space_group_name_H-M   'P 1'
#
loop_
_entity.id
_entity.type
_entity.pdbx_description
1 polymer ?
#
loop_
_entity_poly.entity_id
_entity_poly.type
_entity_poly.pdbx_seq_one_letter_code
_entity_poly.pdbx_strand_id
1 'polypeptide(L)'
;MTDTCISCHEVLRDAPYLSCLECKYTYHLGACSGVTESAYKKKYAAAKNSWSCATCKTSKARSSKCAELENVEQEMNLAKEIGEIQKKLSLLLSMKSQVDALAGVADTVCGIERSLQEMSSKYDDVLAEMKRQSTDMSNLRKRVEKLETQTNNSEVEMLKQEVNNLDQYSRRLNLEIHGLGEQTNEKVIEKLNLLADELELPKLSGKDIEAAHRLRTRA
;
A
#
# COMPACT_ATOMS: atom_id res chain seq x y z
N MET A 1 -4.01 16.65 96.11
CA MET A 1 -2.62 16.22 95.82
C MET A 1 -2.34 15.08 96.76
N THR A 2 -2.00 13.91 96.23
CA THR A 2 -1.84 12.68 97.01
C THR A 2 -0.47 12.68 97.66
N ASP A 3 -0.40 12.98 98.95
CA ASP A 3 0.83 12.91 99.76
C ASP A 3 1.22 11.45 100.06
N THR A 4 1.02 10.54 99.11
CA THR A 4 1.29 9.10 99.24
C THR A 4 2.24 8.63 98.15
N CYS A 5 3.24 7.85 98.53
CA CYS A 5 4.17 7.23 97.61
C CYS A 5 3.45 6.15 96.79
N ILE A 6 3.43 6.23 95.46
CA ILE A 6 2.72 5.24 94.63
C ILE A 6 3.36 3.83 94.68
N SER A 7 4.64 3.73 95.07
CA SER A 7 5.35 2.44 95.11
C SER A 7 5.10 1.65 96.40
N CYS A 8 4.83 2.30 97.53
CA CYS A 8 4.60 1.63 98.82
C CYS A 8 3.28 2.04 99.49
N HIS A 9 2.54 2.96 98.89
CA HIS A 9 1.25 3.50 99.33
C HIS A 9 1.23 4.18 100.71
N GLU A 10 2.39 4.46 101.30
CA GLU A 10 2.51 5.18 102.58
C GLU A 10 2.59 6.70 102.41
N VAL A 11 2.26 7.44 103.48
CA VAL A 11 2.23 8.91 103.52
C VAL A 11 3.62 9.52 103.62
N LEU A 12 3.88 10.53 102.79
CA LEU A 12 5.10 11.34 102.72
C LEU A 12 5.14 12.33 103.92
N ARG A 13 5.44 11.84 105.13
CA ARG A 13 5.54 12.69 106.34
C ARG A 13 6.80 13.57 106.29
N ASP A 14 6.68 14.81 105.79
CA ASP A 14 7.71 15.88 105.70
C ASP A 14 9.10 15.47 105.16
N ALA A 15 9.24 14.25 104.67
CA ALA A 15 10.45 13.70 104.11
C ALA A 15 10.59 14.11 102.64
N PRO A 16 11.83 14.32 102.14
CA PRO A 16 12.05 14.63 100.73
C PRO A 16 11.52 13.50 99.84
N TYR A 17 10.81 13.87 98.77
CA TYR A 17 10.19 12.95 97.82
C TYR A 17 10.54 13.33 96.36
N LEU A 18 10.26 12.42 95.43
CA LEU A 18 10.44 12.61 93.99
C LEU A 18 9.11 12.49 93.25
N SER A 19 8.89 13.33 92.24
CA SER A 19 7.74 13.26 91.33
C SER A 19 8.22 12.86 89.93
N CYS A 20 7.62 11.83 89.35
CA CYS A 20 7.91 11.42 87.98
C CYS A 20 7.35 12.45 86.99
N LEU A 21 8.10 12.86 85.96
CA LEU A 21 7.61 13.83 84.98
C LEU A 21 6.51 13.32 84.07
N GLU A 22 6.52 12.03 83.74
CA GLU A 22 5.60 11.47 82.76
C GLU A 22 4.27 11.12 83.42
N CYS A 23 4.29 10.36 84.52
CA CYS A 23 3.06 9.95 85.21
C CYS A 23 2.65 10.85 86.39
N LYS A 24 3.45 11.86 86.75
CA LYS A 24 3.20 12.83 87.84
C LYS A 24 3.05 12.23 89.25
N TYR A 25 3.20 10.93 89.44
CA TYR A 25 3.16 10.29 90.76
C TYR A 25 4.40 10.59 91.61
N THR A 26 4.21 10.58 92.93
CA THR A 26 5.22 10.83 93.96
C THR A 26 5.78 9.53 94.53
N TYR A 27 7.06 9.55 94.91
CA TYR A 27 7.82 8.39 95.39
C TYR A 27 8.74 8.77 96.54
N HIS A 28 8.89 7.87 97.52
CA HIS A 28 9.94 7.98 98.53
C HIS A 28 11.34 7.87 97.92
N LEU A 29 12.32 8.49 98.58
CA LEU A 29 13.73 8.23 98.32
C LEU A 29 14.12 6.83 98.80
N GLY A 30 15.14 6.25 98.17
CA GLY A 30 15.60 4.89 98.41
C GLY A 30 14.95 3.89 97.46
N ALA A 31 14.41 2.79 98.00
CA ALA A 31 13.93 1.66 97.21
C ALA A 31 12.75 2.00 96.28
N CYS A 32 11.86 2.92 96.68
CA CYS A 32 10.67 3.28 95.92
C CYS A 32 10.96 4.04 94.61
N SER A 33 12.00 4.87 94.59
CA SER A 33 12.43 5.63 93.40
C SER A 33 13.76 5.12 92.80
N GLY A 34 14.47 4.24 93.51
CA GLY A 34 15.84 3.82 93.19
C GLY A 34 16.89 4.91 93.44
N VAL A 35 16.54 6.02 94.12
CA VAL A 35 17.43 7.17 94.32
C VAL A 35 17.72 7.35 95.81
N THR A 36 18.97 7.19 96.22
CA THR A 36 19.38 7.38 97.61
C THR A 36 19.36 8.84 98.03
N GLU A 37 19.17 9.11 99.33
CA GLU A 37 19.17 10.49 99.87
C GLU A 37 20.48 11.24 99.62
N SER A 38 21.61 10.52 99.65
CA SER A 38 22.92 11.09 99.35
C SER A 38 23.06 11.52 97.88
N ALA A 39 22.42 10.81 96.96
CA ALA A 39 22.32 11.21 95.55
C ALA A 39 21.34 12.39 95.36
N TYR A 40 20.23 12.39 96.12
CA TYR A 40 19.25 13.48 96.13
C TYR A 40 19.84 14.81 96.63
N LYS A 41 20.73 14.79 97.63
CA LYS A 41 21.37 16.02 98.13
C LYS A 41 22.50 16.52 97.23
N LYS A 42 23.26 15.64 96.58
CA LYS A 42 24.47 16.02 95.81
C LYS A 42 24.21 16.52 94.39
N LYS A 43 23.14 16.08 93.72
CA LYS A 43 22.96 16.31 92.27
C LYS A 43 21.56 16.74 91.82
N TYR A 44 20.61 16.92 92.75
CA TYR A 44 19.18 16.81 92.41
C TYR A 44 18.36 18.10 92.49
N ALA A 45 18.96 19.25 92.81
CA ALA A 45 18.30 20.55 92.65
C ALA A 45 17.99 20.86 91.16
N ALA A 46 18.83 20.39 90.22
CA ALA A 46 18.62 20.54 88.78
C ALA A 46 17.88 19.36 88.13
N ALA A 47 17.91 18.16 88.74
CA ALA A 47 17.32 16.93 88.19
C ALA A 47 15.86 16.67 88.61
N LYS A 48 15.28 17.49 89.51
CA LYS A 48 13.87 17.41 89.92
C LYS A 48 12.91 17.52 88.71
N ASN A 49 13.35 18.19 87.64
CA ASN A 49 12.58 18.41 86.41
C ASN A 49 12.94 17.45 85.26
N SER A 50 13.82 16.45 85.47
CA SER A 50 14.15 15.44 84.44
C SER A 50 13.97 13.97 84.88
N TRP A 51 13.60 13.70 86.13
CA TRP A 51 13.45 12.33 86.62
C TRP A 51 12.14 11.66 86.19
N SER A 52 12.26 10.44 85.66
CA SER A 52 11.16 9.54 85.35
C SER A 52 11.33 8.21 86.06
N CYS A 53 10.22 7.62 86.51
CA CYS A 53 10.21 6.33 87.19
C CYS A 53 10.58 5.19 86.23
N ALA A 54 10.96 4.03 86.77
CA ALA A 54 11.41 2.89 85.99
C ALA A 54 10.36 2.41 84.97
N THR A 55 9.07 2.45 85.32
CA THR A 55 7.96 2.05 84.44
C THR A 55 7.89 2.94 83.20
N CYS A 56 7.95 4.26 83.40
CA CYS A 56 7.94 5.24 82.32
C CYS A 56 9.18 5.12 81.41
N LYS A 57 10.38 4.95 82.01
CA LYS A 57 11.62 4.71 81.24
C LYS A 57 11.56 3.46 80.38
N THR A 58 11.00 2.37 80.92
CA THR A 58 10.90 1.08 80.21
C THR A 58 9.87 1.14 79.08
N SER A 59 8.76 1.86 79.28
CA SER A 59 7.73 2.07 78.26
C SER A 59 8.30 2.81 77.04
N LYS A 60 9.07 3.88 77.27
CA LYS A 60 9.70 4.68 76.21
C LYS A 60 10.71 3.89 75.37
N ALA A 61 11.50 3.04 76.02
CA ALA A 61 12.45 2.15 75.33
C ALA A 61 11.75 1.09 74.45
N ARG A 62 10.57 0.60 74.86
CA ARG A 62 9.78 -0.35 74.06
C ARG A 62 9.09 0.32 72.86
N SER A 63 8.57 1.54 73.03
CA SER A 63 7.91 2.27 71.95
C SER A 63 8.85 2.64 70.80
N SER A 64 10.12 2.96 71.09
CA SER A 64 11.10 3.32 70.07
C SER A 64 11.51 2.13 69.19
N LYS A 65 11.53 0.91 69.75
CA LYS A 65 11.97 -0.30 69.04
C LYS A 65 10.87 -0.92 68.15
N CYS A 66 9.60 -0.73 68.49
CA CYS A 66 8.49 -1.10 67.61
C CYS A 66 8.36 -0.14 66.42
N ALA A 67 8.56 1.16 66.61
CA ALA A 67 8.50 2.15 65.53
C ALA A 67 9.58 1.94 64.46
N GLU A 68 10.79 1.51 64.84
CA GLU A 68 11.88 1.18 63.89
C GLU A 68 11.56 -0.04 63.01
N LEU A 69 10.86 -1.04 63.54
CA LEU A 69 10.47 -2.24 62.79
C LEU A 69 9.33 -1.95 61.81
N GLU A 70 8.35 -1.13 62.21
CA GLU A 70 7.24 -0.69 61.34
C GLU A 70 7.74 0.16 60.15
N ASN A 71 8.76 1.00 60.38
CA ASN A 71 9.31 1.86 59.33
C ASN A 71 10.09 1.05 58.27
N VAL A 72 10.83 0.02 58.68
CA VAL A 72 11.54 -0.89 57.75
C VAL A 72 10.55 -1.72 56.92
N GLU A 73 9.44 -2.15 57.51
CA GLU A 73 8.41 -2.91 56.81
C GLU A 73 7.65 -2.06 55.78
N GLN A 74 7.41 -0.77 56.10
CA GLN A 74 6.85 0.21 55.17
C GLN A 74 7.81 0.51 54.00
N GLU A 75 9.10 0.72 54.26
CA GLU A 75 10.10 0.92 53.20
C GLU A 75 10.21 -0.30 52.27
N MET A 76 10.16 -1.52 52.83
CA MET A 76 10.22 -2.75 52.05
C MET A 76 8.96 -2.97 51.18
N ASN A 77 7.79 -2.56 51.65
CA ASN A 77 6.55 -2.60 50.87
C ASN A 77 6.55 -1.53 49.77
N LEU A 78 7.00 -0.31 50.06
CA LEU A 78 7.14 0.75 49.06
C LEU A 78 8.14 0.34 47.95
N ALA A 79 9.26 -0.30 48.31
CA ALA A 79 10.22 -0.82 47.33
C ALA A 79 9.61 -1.90 46.42
N LYS A 80 8.74 -2.77 46.95
CA LYS A 80 8.00 -3.76 46.15
C LYS A 80 7.04 -3.10 45.17
N GLU A 81 6.25 -2.12 45.63
CA GLU A 81 5.33 -1.37 44.77
C GLU A 81 6.07 -0.63 43.65
N ILE A 82 7.21 0.00 43.95
CA ILE A 82 8.08 0.64 42.95
C ILE A 82 8.58 -0.39 41.92
N GLY A 83 9.01 -1.57 42.37
CA GLY A 83 9.43 -2.65 41.49
C GLY A 83 8.30 -3.16 40.56
N GLU A 84 7.08 -3.24 41.07
CA GLU A 84 5.90 -3.58 40.26
C GLU A 84 5.54 -2.50 39.24
N ILE A 85 5.63 -1.22 39.64
CA ILE A 85 5.41 -0.08 38.74
C ILE A 85 6.45 -0.09 37.61
N GLN A 86 7.73 -0.33 37.94
CA GLN A 86 8.79 -0.44 36.93
C GLN A 86 8.53 -1.57 35.93
N LYS A 87 8.05 -2.74 36.41
CA LYS A 87 7.64 -3.84 35.53
C LYS A 87 6.48 -3.44 34.61
N LYS A 88 5.42 -2.82 35.15
CA LYS A 88 4.28 -2.35 34.35
C LYS A 88 4.70 -1.30 33.32
N LEU A 89 5.59 -0.38 33.70
CA LEU A 89 6.13 0.63 32.78
C LEU A 89 6.93 0.00 31.64
N SER A 90 7.77 -1.01 31.94
CA SER A 90 8.50 -1.74 30.90
C SER A 90 7.58 -2.44 29.90
N LEU A 91 6.47 -3.01 30.38
CA LEU A 91 5.46 -3.64 29.52
C LEU A 91 4.75 -2.61 28.64
N LEU A 92 4.36 -1.46 29.20
CA LEU A 92 3.74 -0.38 28.45
C LEU A 92 4.66 0.18 27.35
N LEU A 93 5.96 0.31 27.62
CA LEU A 93 6.94 0.72 26.61
C LEU A 93 7.04 -0.30 25.46
N SER A 94 7.04 -1.59 25.78
CA SER A 94 7.01 -2.67 24.78
C SER A 94 5.73 -2.62 23.94
N MET A 95 4.57 -2.47 24.58
CA MET A 95 3.29 -2.35 23.91
C MET A 95 3.24 -1.12 22.99
N LYS A 96 3.76 0.04 23.45
CA LYS A 96 3.87 1.24 22.61
C LYS A 96 4.67 0.95 21.34
N SER A 97 5.82 0.29 21.46
CA SER A 97 6.64 -0.07 20.31
C SER A 97 5.89 -0.99 19.33
N GLN A 98 5.09 -1.92 19.82
CA GLN A 98 4.26 -2.79 18.98
C GLN A 98 3.15 -2.01 18.27
N VAL A 99 2.51 -1.06 18.97
CA VAL A 99 1.50 -0.16 18.39
C VAL A 99 2.11 0.73 17.31
N ASP A 100 3.30 1.29 17.54
CA ASP A 100 4.01 2.10 16.54
C ASP A 100 4.34 1.26 15.29
N ALA A 101 4.75 0.00 15.46
CA ALA A 101 4.97 -0.93 14.35
C ALA A 101 3.67 -1.25 13.58
N LEU A 102 2.55 -1.45 14.29
CA LEU A 102 1.24 -1.67 13.67
C LEU A 102 0.76 -0.44 12.90
N ALA A 103 1.00 0.77 13.41
CA ALA A 103 0.69 2.01 12.70
C ALA A 103 1.49 2.08 11.38
N GLY A 104 2.78 1.72 11.40
CA GLY A 104 3.58 1.63 10.19
C GLY A 104 3.02 0.61 9.18
N VAL A 105 2.55 -0.55 9.64
CA VAL A 105 1.88 -1.53 8.76
C VAL A 105 0.60 -0.95 8.16
N ALA A 106 -0.22 -0.25 8.94
CA ALA A 106 -1.43 0.39 8.45
C ALA A 106 -1.13 1.39 7.32
N ASP A 107 -0.09 2.21 7.47
CA ASP A 107 0.36 3.15 6.43
C ASP A 107 0.78 2.41 5.14
N THR A 108 1.51 1.30 5.26
CA THR A 108 1.88 0.49 4.08
C THR A 108 0.67 -0.11 3.38
N VAL A 109 -0.33 -0.58 4.13
CA VAL A 109 -1.57 -1.13 3.56
C VAL A 109 -2.34 -0.05 2.81
N CYS A 110 -2.47 1.15 3.38
CA CYS A 110 -3.08 2.28 2.69
C CYS A 110 -2.33 2.68 1.41
N GLY A 111 -0.99 2.57 1.41
CA GLY A 111 -0.17 2.80 0.21
C GLY A 111 -0.42 1.76 -0.89
N ILE A 112 -0.55 0.48 -0.50
CA ILE A 112 -0.86 -0.63 -1.40
C ILE A 112 -2.26 -0.47 -1.98
N GLU A 113 -3.25 -0.15 -1.16
CA GLU A 113 -4.65 0.05 -1.58
C GLU A 113 -4.75 1.15 -2.65
N ARG A 114 -4.06 2.28 -2.44
CA ARG A 114 -4.00 3.36 -3.42
C ARG A 114 -3.36 2.92 -4.74
N SER A 115 -2.24 2.20 -4.65
CA SER A 115 -1.54 1.69 -5.82
C SER A 115 -2.40 0.69 -6.61
N LEU A 116 -3.16 -0.15 -5.90
CA LEU A 116 -4.08 -1.10 -6.50
C LEU A 116 -5.25 -0.40 -7.19
N GLN A 117 -5.79 0.66 -6.57
CA GLN A 117 -6.87 1.46 -7.16
C GLN A 117 -6.40 2.15 -8.45
N GLU A 118 -5.19 2.72 -8.45
CA GLU A 118 -4.58 3.31 -9.65
C GLU A 118 -4.33 2.26 -10.74
N MET A 119 -3.87 1.07 -10.37
CA MET A 119 -3.67 -0.04 -11.30
C MET A 119 -4.99 -0.50 -11.91
N SER A 120 -6.04 -0.63 -11.10
CA SER A 120 -7.38 -0.99 -11.58
C SER A 120 -7.89 0.02 -12.60
N SER A 121 -7.75 1.32 -12.32
CA SER A 121 -8.14 2.39 -13.25
C SER A 121 -7.39 2.28 -14.58
N LYS A 122 -6.06 2.09 -14.53
CA LYS A 122 -5.26 1.93 -15.76
C LYS A 122 -5.63 0.67 -16.54
N TYR A 123 -6.00 -0.39 -15.84
CA TYR A 123 -6.44 -1.64 -16.47
C TYR A 123 -7.76 -1.45 -17.22
N ASP A 124 -8.71 -0.71 -16.64
CA ASP A 124 -9.97 -0.34 -17.30
C ASP A 124 -9.74 0.51 -18.56
N ASP A 125 -8.80 1.47 -18.51
CA ASP A 125 -8.41 2.28 -19.65
C ASP A 125 -7.83 1.42 -20.79
N VAL A 126 -6.94 0.48 -20.47
CA VAL A 126 -6.35 -0.46 -21.44
C VAL A 126 -7.43 -1.34 -22.07
N LEU A 127 -8.39 -1.83 -21.28
CA LEU A 127 -9.52 -2.61 -21.80
C LEU A 127 -10.39 -1.78 -22.75
N ALA A 128 -10.64 -0.51 -22.43
CA ALA A 128 -11.40 0.38 -23.29
C ALA A 128 -10.68 0.61 -24.63
N GLU A 129 -9.37 0.87 -24.59
CA GLU A 129 -8.55 1.05 -25.79
C GLU A 129 -8.50 -0.22 -26.65
N MET A 130 -8.34 -1.39 -26.04
CA MET A 130 -8.37 -2.67 -26.75
C MET A 130 -9.69 -2.90 -27.48
N LYS A 131 -10.83 -2.59 -26.84
CA LYS A 131 -12.16 -2.68 -27.48
C LYS A 131 -12.30 -1.72 -28.65
N ARG A 132 -11.76 -0.49 -28.52
CA ARG A 132 -11.73 0.49 -29.62
C ARG A 132 -10.92 -0.04 -30.80
N GLN A 133 -9.70 -0.50 -30.54
CA GLN A 133 -8.83 -1.07 -31.57
C GLN A 133 -9.43 -2.29 -32.26
N SER A 134 -10.11 -3.18 -31.52
CA SER A 134 -10.80 -4.32 -32.11
C SER A 134 -11.93 -3.87 -33.06
N THR A 135 -12.63 -2.80 -32.71
CA THR A 135 -13.70 -2.22 -33.54
C THR A 135 -13.10 -1.61 -34.81
N ASP A 136 -12.04 -0.82 -34.67
CA ASP A 136 -11.34 -0.20 -35.79
C ASP A 136 -10.76 -1.25 -36.75
N MET A 137 -10.17 -2.33 -36.22
CA MET A 137 -9.67 -3.45 -37.01
C MET A 137 -10.78 -4.14 -37.81
N SER A 138 -11.96 -4.34 -37.21
CA SER A 138 -13.11 -4.90 -37.91
C SER A 138 -13.59 -3.97 -39.04
N ASN A 139 -13.65 -2.67 -38.79
CA ASN A 139 -14.03 -1.68 -39.79
C ASN A 139 -13.01 -1.60 -40.94
N LEU A 140 -11.72 -1.66 -40.62
CA LEU A 140 -10.65 -1.67 -41.62
C LEU A 140 -10.74 -2.91 -42.51
N ARG A 141 -10.94 -4.10 -41.92
CA ARG A 141 -11.13 -5.34 -42.67
C ARG A 141 -12.30 -5.25 -43.64
N LYS A 142 -13.46 -4.75 -43.19
CA LYS A 142 -14.63 -4.53 -44.04
C LYS A 142 -14.36 -3.56 -45.20
N ARG A 143 -13.58 -2.49 -44.94
CA ARG A 143 -13.20 -1.53 -45.98
C ARG A 143 -12.27 -2.14 -47.01
N VAL A 144 -11.29 -2.94 -46.57
CA VAL A 144 -10.36 -3.66 -47.45
C VAL A 144 -11.13 -4.64 -48.33
N GLU A 145 -11.99 -5.47 -47.73
CA GLU A 145 -12.82 -6.43 -48.48
C GLU A 145 -13.72 -5.73 -49.52
N LYS A 146 -14.32 -4.59 -49.15
CA LYS A 146 -15.10 -3.78 -50.10
C LYS A 146 -14.24 -3.24 -51.25
N LEU A 147 -13.02 -2.79 -50.98
CA LEU A 147 -12.13 -2.28 -52.02
C LEU A 147 -11.62 -3.40 -52.94
N GLU A 148 -11.26 -4.54 -52.38
CA GLU A 148 -10.83 -5.72 -53.16
C GLU A 148 -11.95 -6.22 -54.08
N THR A 149 -13.19 -6.25 -53.59
CA THR A 149 -14.36 -6.63 -54.40
C THR A 149 -14.70 -5.61 -55.47
N GLN A 150 -14.59 -4.30 -55.19
CA GLN A 150 -14.85 -3.23 -56.16
C GLN A 150 -13.76 -3.15 -57.25
N THR A 151 -12.49 -3.30 -56.89
CA THR A 151 -11.35 -3.15 -57.79
C THR A 151 -11.23 -4.34 -58.76
N ASN A 152 -11.59 -5.55 -58.32
CA ASN A 152 -11.27 -6.75 -59.07
C ASN A 152 -12.22 -7.09 -60.23
N ASN A 153 -13.46 -6.58 -60.29
CA ASN A 153 -14.46 -7.20 -61.18
C ASN A 153 -15.25 -6.29 -62.12
N SER A 154 -15.43 -5.00 -61.81
CA SER A 154 -16.39 -4.19 -62.59
C SER A 154 -15.71 -3.30 -63.62
N GLU A 155 -14.81 -2.41 -63.19
CA GLU A 155 -14.32 -1.36 -64.07
C GLU A 155 -13.32 -1.91 -65.10
N VAL A 156 -12.38 -2.74 -64.68
CA VAL A 156 -11.40 -3.36 -65.59
C VAL A 156 -12.10 -4.23 -66.63
N GLU A 157 -13.12 -4.99 -66.22
CA GLU A 157 -13.83 -5.88 -67.15
C GLU A 157 -14.74 -5.11 -68.11
N MET A 158 -15.41 -4.07 -67.63
CA MET A 158 -16.17 -3.14 -68.49
C MET A 158 -15.25 -2.43 -69.50
N LEU A 159 -14.10 -1.92 -69.05
CA LEU A 159 -13.13 -1.27 -69.93
C LEU A 159 -12.58 -2.24 -70.97
N LYS A 160 -12.28 -3.49 -70.59
CA LYS A 160 -11.88 -4.53 -71.56
C LYS A 160 -12.95 -4.81 -72.61
N GLN A 161 -14.21 -4.92 -72.19
CA GLN A 161 -15.32 -5.12 -73.11
C GLN A 161 -15.48 -3.94 -74.08
N GLU A 162 -15.39 -2.71 -73.56
CA GLU A 162 -15.49 -1.51 -74.38
C GLU A 162 -14.34 -1.41 -75.40
N VAL A 163 -13.09 -1.66 -74.97
CA VAL A 163 -11.94 -1.72 -75.88
C VAL A 163 -12.14 -2.77 -76.97
N ASN A 164 -12.61 -3.96 -76.61
CA ASN A 164 -12.89 -5.01 -77.59
C ASN A 164 -14.00 -4.60 -78.58
N ASN A 165 -15.06 -3.94 -78.11
CA ASN A 165 -16.12 -3.44 -78.97
C ASN A 165 -15.62 -2.38 -79.95
N LEU A 166 -14.79 -1.45 -79.47
CA LEU A 166 -14.17 -0.41 -80.31
C LEU A 166 -13.22 -1.01 -81.35
N ASP A 167 -12.41 -2.00 -80.95
CA ASP A 167 -11.52 -2.72 -81.88
C ASP A 167 -12.29 -3.48 -82.94
N GLN A 168 -13.37 -4.17 -82.57
CA GLN A 168 -14.25 -4.86 -83.52
C GLN A 168 -14.94 -3.87 -84.47
N TYR A 169 -15.45 -2.76 -83.92
CA TYR A 169 -16.09 -1.72 -84.71
C TYR A 169 -15.13 -1.08 -85.73
N SER A 170 -13.87 -0.85 -85.32
CA SER A 170 -12.81 -0.35 -86.19
C SER A 170 -12.46 -1.31 -87.31
N ARG A 171 -12.63 -2.63 -87.11
CA ARG A 171 -12.29 -3.68 -88.08
C ARG A 171 -13.51 -4.21 -88.85
N ARG A 172 -14.69 -3.61 -88.69
CA ARG A 172 -15.94 -4.14 -89.25
C ARG A 172 -15.96 -4.28 -90.78
N LEU A 173 -15.11 -3.52 -91.48
CA LEU A 173 -14.98 -3.57 -92.95
C LEU A 173 -13.70 -4.30 -93.39
N ASN A 174 -12.93 -4.84 -92.44
CA ASN A 174 -11.72 -5.58 -92.76
C ASN A 174 -12.09 -7.02 -93.09
N LEU A 175 -11.52 -7.53 -94.18
CA LEU A 175 -11.64 -8.93 -94.58
C LEU A 175 -10.27 -9.59 -94.41
N GLU A 176 -10.22 -10.70 -93.66
CA GLU A 176 -9.02 -11.52 -93.53
C GLU A 176 -9.12 -12.74 -94.44
N ILE A 177 -8.12 -12.95 -95.28
CA ILE A 177 -8.09 -14.04 -96.27
C ILE A 177 -6.89 -14.93 -95.98
N HIS A 178 -7.17 -16.21 -95.70
CA HIS A 178 -6.17 -17.23 -95.41
C HIS A 178 -5.95 -18.17 -96.61
N GLY A 179 -4.82 -18.88 -96.61
CA GLY A 179 -4.52 -19.92 -97.61
C GLY A 179 -3.95 -19.41 -98.94
N LEU A 180 -3.74 -18.10 -99.10
CA LEU A 180 -3.10 -17.53 -100.28
C LEU A 180 -1.57 -17.66 -100.19
N GLY A 181 -0.97 -18.41 -101.12
CA GLY A 181 0.49 -18.53 -101.24
C GLY A 181 1.19 -17.18 -101.42
N GLU A 182 2.30 -16.98 -100.71
CA GLU A 182 3.14 -15.78 -100.76
C GLU A 182 4.14 -15.86 -101.93
N GLN A 183 4.36 -14.74 -102.61
CA GLN A 183 5.36 -14.63 -103.67
C GLN A 183 6.21 -13.38 -103.47
N THR A 184 7.49 -13.47 -103.82
CA THR A 184 8.42 -12.33 -103.75
C THR A 184 7.96 -11.20 -104.67
N ASN A 185 7.90 -9.98 -104.13
CA ASN A 185 7.44 -8.78 -104.85
C ASN A 185 6.01 -8.91 -105.42
N GLU A 186 5.13 -9.58 -104.70
CA GLU A 186 3.73 -9.71 -105.10
C GLU A 186 2.96 -8.39 -104.98
N LYS A 187 1.97 -8.22 -105.85
CA LYS A 187 0.97 -7.16 -105.74
C LYS A 187 -0.32 -7.75 -105.19
N VAL A 188 -0.64 -7.42 -103.94
CA VAL A 188 -1.77 -7.99 -103.21
C VAL A 188 -3.11 -7.77 -103.94
N ILE A 189 -3.33 -6.57 -104.50
CA ILE A 189 -4.57 -6.24 -105.22
C ILE A 189 -4.75 -7.09 -106.48
N GLU A 190 -3.67 -7.39 -107.20
CA GLU A 190 -3.76 -8.23 -108.40
C GLU A 190 -4.17 -9.66 -108.04
N LYS A 191 -3.63 -10.22 -106.94
CA LYS A 191 -4.04 -11.52 -106.42
C LYS A 191 -5.49 -11.54 -105.91
N LEU A 192 -5.95 -10.47 -105.27
CA LEU A 192 -7.35 -10.34 -104.86
C LEU A 192 -8.29 -10.31 -106.07
N ASN A 193 -7.91 -9.64 -107.16
CA ASN A 193 -8.72 -9.62 -108.38
C ASN A 193 -8.73 -10.96 -109.11
N LEU A 194 -7.67 -11.77 -109.04
CA LEU A 194 -7.71 -13.16 -109.52
C LEU A 194 -8.72 -14.00 -108.72
N LEU A 195 -8.78 -13.81 -107.41
CA LEU A 195 -9.78 -14.47 -106.55
C LEU A 195 -11.20 -13.96 -106.84
N ALA A 196 -11.37 -12.66 -107.07
CA ALA A 196 -12.65 -12.07 -107.44
C ALA A 196 -13.17 -12.65 -108.76
N ASP A 197 -12.29 -12.79 -109.76
CA ASP A 197 -12.63 -13.40 -111.05
C ASP A 197 -13.09 -14.86 -110.88
N GLU A 198 -12.40 -15.66 -110.06
CA GLU A 198 -12.77 -17.05 -109.77
C GLU A 198 -14.11 -17.17 -109.02
N LEU A 199 -14.46 -16.16 -108.19
CA LEU A 199 -15.70 -16.10 -107.44
C LEU A 199 -16.83 -15.36 -108.17
N GLU A 200 -16.63 -14.97 -109.44
CA GLU A 200 -17.58 -14.19 -110.25
C GLU A 200 -17.98 -12.84 -109.61
N LEU A 201 -17.03 -12.20 -108.92
CA LEU A 201 -17.20 -10.89 -108.25
C LEU A 201 -16.60 -9.74 -109.09
N PRO A 202 -17.09 -8.50 -108.92
CA PRO A 202 -16.50 -7.33 -109.58
C PRO A 202 -15.04 -7.11 -109.18
N LYS A 203 -14.22 -6.66 -110.14
CA LYS A 203 -12.82 -6.29 -109.87
C LYS A 203 -12.76 -5.10 -108.93
N LEU A 204 -11.92 -5.23 -107.91
CA LEU A 204 -11.64 -4.21 -106.92
C LEU A 204 -10.64 -3.18 -107.47
N SER A 205 -10.91 -1.91 -107.23
CA SER A 205 -10.04 -0.79 -107.55
C SER A 205 -9.45 -0.13 -106.29
N GLY A 206 -8.45 0.74 -106.46
CA GLY A 206 -7.86 1.51 -105.34
C GLY A 206 -8.81 2.52 -104.68
N LYS A 207 -10.03 2.70 -105.19
CA LYS A 207 -11.08 3.51 -104.55
C LYS A 207 -11.97 2.68 -103.62
N ASP A 208 -11.98 1.36 -103.81
CA ASP A 208 -12.84 0.42 -103.07
C ASP A 208 -12.12 -0.17 -101.85
N ILE A 209 -10.79 -0.07 -101.83
CA ILE A 209 -9.92 -0.61 -100.79
C ILE A 209 -9.08 0.52 -100.19
N GLU A 210 -9.17 0.70 -98.87
CA GLU A 210 -8.33 1.66 -98.14
C GLU A 210 -6.89 1.15 -98.01
N ALA A 211 -6.72 -0.13 -97.63
CA ALA A 211 -5.41 -0.77 -97.55
C ALA A 211 -5.51 -2.29 -97.76
N ALA A 212 -4.52 -2.87 -98.44
CA ALA A 212 -4.36 -4.32 -98.57
C ALA A 212 -2.89 -4.69 -98.35
N HIS A 213 -2.64 -5.57 -97.39
CA HIS A 213 -1.29 -5.99 -97.01
C HIS A 213 -1.30 -7.39 -96.40
N ARG A 214 -0.14 -8.04 -96.38
CA ARG A 214 0.05 -9.31 -95.67
C ARG A 214 0.15 -9.06 -94.18
N LEU A 215 -0.52 -9.89 -93.39
CA LEU A 215 -0.32 -9.96 -91.96
C LEU A 215 0.89 -10.85 -91.67
N ARG A 216 1.74 -10.42 -90.74
CA ARG A 216 2.84 -11.27 -90.25
C ARG A 216 2.25 -12.47 -89.54
N THR A 217 2.71 -13.67 -89.89
CA THR A 217 2.38 -14.88 -89.13
C THR A 217 2.91 -14.70 -87.71
N ARG A 218 2.04 -14.92 -86.72
CA ARG A 218 2.47 -14.96 -85.31
C ARG A 218 3.42 -16.15 -85.16
N ALA A 219 4.64 -15.87 -84.69
CA ALA A 219 5.60 -16.91 -84.26
C ALA A 219 5.12 -17.58 -82.98
#